data_AF-B0ES56-F1
#
_entry.id   AF-B0ES56-F1
#
_cell.length_a   1.000
_cell.length_b   1.000
_cell.length_c   1.000
_cell.angle_alpha   90.00
_cell.angle_beta   90.00
_cell.angle_gamma   90.00
#
_symmetry.space_group_name_H-M   'P 1'
#
loop_
_entity.id
_entity.type
_entity.pdbx_description
1 polymer ?
#
loop_
_entity_poly.entity_id
_entity_poly.type
_entity_poly.pdbx_seq_one_letter_code
_entity_poly.pdbx_strand_id
1 'polypeptide(L)'
;MNSNLKLSSSTTLDDDESSVDIIDIESITQNEIESVKEIFKTMTQRRYERKFLGTDTFSTTSRKISFLFILSLGGYLFGLIIKYFTNIIENDQQSSIDETTNSFGVFLIQQLNEILIMIVMTISITLSLHILRPFIVVLMFELYWFTILFFLLEAYNSFSLTILSILILVIIVLITLLFSTFFSTILKHIPLFIFLRPTIVSVEESSKGFRRYILETTNFLTRKKKKYTLEGKLNNSSLEGTIVWVDNQMLGESLTGEWRNKMLVGPFESIIIGQRSLIHSVTLMAFNSKFYQGIISFHYSLISVECCYSGTILYNLPKVTQIYSKKCQCIGDCTCCRDIIEDIHSVKETSTIDSLNVQLNENTNMINVSSSSKELNEVTLRISKRSDSKMKAIKISGLEEESKLAIIYLTGSIHKEQRQKEFAQFLALAKFPETVFPIICHLSQNNETPDYDDPYLHIAFSNLLQSILSTQTQHISIIATSDTLLFLFKSYSLWSTLINDSIHIDNLIVINPIDIPTINYSRYKKDWISLFTLCKRTTIYSLTSSLAAIHLLEFILKVKRSLHLNSSFEKLDIIDVDDLDQTNYFSLNEVFIQDIVELLLFNKPARLRMTSLQQYSSNFFKFSLVPKFVRMV
;
A
#
# COMPACT_ATOMS: atom_id res chain seq x y z
N MET A 1 -35.43 -2.52 19.28
CA MET A 1 -36.57 -3.02 18.48
C MET A 1 -36.05 -3.39 17.11
N ASN A 2 -36.04 -4.69 16.80
CA ASN A 2 -35.63 -5.23 15.51
C ASN A 2 -36.69 -4.91 14.46
N SER A 3 -36.29 -4.29 13.35
CA SER A 3 -37.11 -4.25 12.14
C SER A 3 -36.24 -4.64 10.95
N ASN A 4 -36.44 -5.88 10.50
CA ASN A 4 -35.95 -6.43 9.25
C ASN A 4 -36.36 -5.54 8.08
N LEU A 5 -35.39 -4.87 7.46
CA LEU A 5 -35.54 -4.28 6.13
C LEU A 5 -35.31 -5.40 5.11
N LYS A 6 -36.41 -5.98 4.62
CA LYS A 6 -36.42 -6.70 3.34
C LYS A 6 -36.27 -5.65 2.24
N LEU A 7 -35.08 -5.53 1.65
CA LEU A 7 -34.95 -4.98 0.30
C LEU A 7 -35.32 -6.08 -0.68
N SER A 8 -36.51 -5.98 -1.27
CA SER A 8 -36.87 -6.69 -2.48
C SER A 8 -36.33 -5.91 -3.68
N SER A 9 -35.15 -6.28 -4.17
CA SER A 9 -34.73 -5.94 -5.53
C SER A 9 -35.35 -6.96 -6.48
N SER A 10 -36.53 -6.65 -7.02
CA SER A 10 -37.06 -7.34 -8.18
C SER A 10 -36.31 -6.84 -9.42
N THR A 11 -35.09 -7.33 -9.62
CA THR A 11 -34.56 -7.49 -10.98
C THR A 11 -35.16 -8.79 -11.47
N THR A 12 -36.20 -8.70 -12.30
CA THR A 12 -36.55 -9.78 -13.22
C THR A 12 -35.34 -10.00 -14.11
N LEU A 13 -34.49 -10.93 -13.70
CA LEU A 13 -33.63 -11.63 -14.62
C LEU A 13 -34.60 -12.42 -15.48
N ASP A 14 -34.77 -11.97 -16.72
CA ASP A 14 -35.28 -12.84 -17.76
C ASP A 14 -34.35 -14.06 -17.80
N ASP A 15 -34.89 -15.20 -17.37
CA ASP A 15 -34.33 -16.53 -17.58
C ASP A 15 -34.42 -16.84 -19.09
N ASP A 16 -33.63 -16.12 -19.90
CA ASP A 16 -33.27 -16.61 -21.23
C ASP A 16 -32.28 -17.75 -21.00
N GLU A 17 -32.72 -18.97 -21.30
CA GLU A 17 -31.86 -20.15 -21.45
C GLU A 17 -30.75 -19.83 -22.45
N SER A 18 -29.63 -19.30 -21.96
CA SER A 18 -28.45 -19.06 -22.78
C SER A 18 -27.90 -20.42 -23.19
N SER A 19 -28.12 -20.81 -24.44
CA SER A 19 -27.47 -21.96 -25.05
C SER A 19 -25.96 -21.79 -24.90
N VAL A 20 -25.34 -22.67 -24.12
CA VAL A 20 -23.88 -22.73 -23.97
C VAL A 20 -23.38 -23.76 -24.97
N ASP A 21 -22.67 -23.29 -25.99
CA ASP A 21 -22.05 -24.17 -26.97
C ASP A 21 -20.69 -24.63 -26.44
N ILE A 22 -20.45 -25.95 -26.46
CA ILE A 22 -19.17 -26.54 -26.08
C ILE A 22 -18.28 -26.57 -27.33
N ILE A 23 -17.14 -25.88 -27.26
CA ILE A 23 -16.19 -25.82 -28.36
C ILE A 23 -15.18 -26.98 -28.24
N ASP A 24 -14.95 -27.69 -29.35
CA ASP A 24 -13.88 -28.68 -29.43
C ASP A 24 -12.49 -28.02 -29.28
N ILE A 25 -11.71 -28.52 -28.32
CA ILE A 25 -10.39 -27.95 -27.97
C ILE A 25 -9.43 -27.90 -29.17
N GLU A 26 -9.57 -28.82 -30.11
CA GLU A 26 -8.75 -28.89 -31.33
C GLU A 26 -8.99 -27.72 -32.30
N SER A 27 -10.10 -26.99 -32.16
CA SER A 27 -10.43 -25.83 -33.00
C SER A 27 -9.86 -24.50 -32.49
N ILE A 28 -9.24 -24.51 -31.30
CA ILE A 28 -8.71 -23.31 -30.65
C ILE A 28 -7.36 -22.92 -31.28
N THR A 29 -7.19 -21.64 -31.60
CA THR A 29 -5.94 -21.15 -32.19
C THR A 29 -4.78 -21.19 -31.18
N GLN A 30 -3.56 -21.41 -31.67
CA GLN A 30 -2.35 -21.44 -30.81
C GLN A 30 -2.15 -20.11 -30.04
N ASN A 31 -2.46 -18.97 -30.67
CA ASN A 31 -2.37 -17.65 -30.03
C ASN A 31 -3.32 -17.50 -28.83
N GLU A 32 -4.54 -18.05 -28.94
CA GLU A 32 -5.54 -18.04 -27.88
C GLU A 32 -5.07 -18.91 -26.70
N ILE A 33 -4.54 -20.10 -26.97
CA ILE A 33 -3.96 -21.00 -25.96
C ILE A 33 -2.80 -20.31 -25.21
N GLU A 34 -1.93 -19.61 -25.95
CA GLU A 34 -0.82 -18.86 -25.36
C GLU A 34 -1.29 -17.68 -24.50
N SER A 35 -2.30 -16.93 -24.97
CA SER A 35 -2.93 -15.84 -24.22
C SER A 35 -3.51 -16.33 -22.89
N VAL A 36 -4.28 -17.42 -22.90
CA VAL A 36 -4.84 -18.06 -21.70
C VAL A 36 -3.74 -18.48 -20.72
N LYS A 37 -2.65 -19.11 -21.22
CA LYS A 37 -1.52 -19.57 -20.40
C LYS A 37 -0.76 -18.40 -19.76
N GLU A 38 -0.57 -17.30 -20.47
CA GLU A 38 0.11 -16.12 -19.94
C GLU A 38 -0.71 -15.39 -18.88
N ILE A 39 -2.03 -15.26 -19.09
CA ILE A 39 -2.95 -14.73 -18.07
C ILE A 39 -2.92 -15.61 -16.82
N PHE A 40 -3.00 -16.93 -16.98
CA PHE A 40 -2.90 -17.90 -15.89
C PHE A 40 -1.59 -17.72 -15.09
N LYS A 41 -0.46 -17.61 -15.79
CA LYS A 41 0.87 -17.41 -15.18
C LYS A 41 0.93 -16.10 -14.40
N THR A 42 0.40 -15.02 -14.96
CA THR A 42 0.36 -13.69 -14.33
C THR A 42 -0.48 -13.71 -13.04
N MET A 43 -1.67 -14.31 -13.09
CA MET A 43 -2.57 -14.44 -11.93
C MET A 43 -1.95 -15.30 -10.82
N THR A 44 -1.36 -16.41 -11.20
CA THR A 44 -0.68 -17.32 -10.26
C THR A 44 0.51 -16.64 -9.60
N GLN A 45 1.33 -15.91 -10.36
CA GLN A 45 2.47 -15.16 -9.82
C GLN A 45 2.01 -14.11 -8.79
N ARG A 46 0.99 -13.31 -9.10
CA ARG A 46 0.46 -12.29 -8.19
C ARG A 46 -0.05 -12.85 -6.88
N ARG A 47 -0.75 -13.98 -6.94
CA ARG A 47 -1.19 -14.69 -5.73
C ARG A 47 -0.02 -15.17 -4.89
N TYR A 48 1.02 -15.72 -5.51
CA TYR A 48 2.21 -16.17 -4.77
C TYR A 48 3.01 -15.01 -4.18
N GLU A 49 3.17 -13.91 -4.92
CA GLU A 49 3.79 -12.68 -4.40
C GLU A 49 3.04 -12.23 -3.13
N ARG A 50 1.70 -12.17 -3.14
CA ARG A 50 0.92 -11.86 -1.93
C ARG A 50 1.05 -12.89 -0.81
N LYS A 51 1.09 -14.19 -1.14
CA LYS A 51 1.17 -15.25 -0.12
C LYS A 51 2.55 -15.34 0.55
N PHE A 52 3.63 -15.11 -0.19
CA PHE A 52 4.99 -15.26 0.32
C PHE A 52 5.64 -13.94 0.74
N LEU A 53 5.23 -12.82 0.14
CA LEU A 53 5.72 -11.48 0.50
C LEU A 53 4.70 -10.69 1.31
N GLY A 54 3.40 -10.99 1.22
CA GLY A 54 2.30 -10.17 1.78
C GLY A 54 1.84 -10.54 3.19
N THR A 55 1.99 -11.79 3.60
CA THR A 55 1.59 -12.24 4.93
C THR A 55 2.79 -12.32 5.86
N ASP A 56 2.59 -11.86 7.09
CA ASP A 56 3.55 -11.92 8.19
C ASP A 56 3.75 -13.36 8.65
N THR A 57 4.34 -14.18 7.77
CA THR A 57 4.78 -15.54 8.10
C THR A 57 5.81 -15.48 9.21
N PHE A 58 6.49 -14.35 9.40
CA PHE A 58 7.53 -14.13 10.39
C PHE A 58 7.04 -14.27 11.82
N SER A 59 5.85 -13.82 12.21
CA SER A 59 5.41 -13.93 13.62
C SER A 59 5.11 -15.38 14.05
N THR A 60 4.63 -16.22 13.13
CA THR A 60 4.34 -17.63 13.40
C THR A 60 5.55 -18.53 13.15
N THR A 61 6.38 -18.23 12.14
CA THR A 61 7.65 -18.93 11.94
C THR A 61 8.69 -18.56 12.99
N SER A 62 8.78 -17.30 13.44
CA SER A 62 9.69 -16.91 14.53
C SER A 62 9.34 -17.66 15.81
N ARG A 63 8.06 -17.78 16.17
CA ARG A 63 7.63 -18.60 17.32
C ARG A 63 8.03 -20.07 17.19
N LYS A 64 7.82 -20.68 16.01
CA LYS A 64 8.20 -22.07 15.75
C LYS A 64 9.73 -22.27 15.78
N ILE A 65 10.48 -21.32 15.25
CA ILE A 65 11.94 -21.33 15.21
C ILE A 65 12.52 -21.09 16.61
N SER A 66 11.98 -20.15 17.39
CA SER A 66 12.33 -19.94 18.79
C SER A 66 12.12 -21.22 19.62
N PHE A 67 11.02 -21.95 19.38
CA PHE A 67 10.78 -23.23 20.03
C PHE A 67 11.84 -24.29 19.65
N LEU A 68 12.30 -24.32 18.40
CA LEU A 68 13.39 -25.20 17.97
C LEU A 68 14.70 -24.88 18.70
N PHE A 69 15.05 -23.61 18.90
CA PHE A 69 16.24 -23.22 19.67
C PHE A 69 16.13 -23.65 21.14
N ILE A 70 14.97 -23.48 21.77
CA ILE A 70 14.73 -23.94 23.15
C ILE A 70 14.83 -25.47 23.25
N LEU A 71 14.26 -26.20 22.28
CA LEU A 71 14.35 -27.66 22.24
C LEU A 71 15.80 -28.13 22.01
N SER A 72 16.57 -27.40 21.21
CA SER A 72 18.00 -27.67 20.97
C SER A 72 18.84 -27.43 22.23
N LEU A 73 18.54 -26.37 23.00
CA LEU A 73 19.13 -26.14 24.33
C LEU A 73 18.82 -27.30 25.28
N GLY A 74 17.56 -27.76 25.31
CA GLY A 74 17.15 -28.93 26.09
C GLY A 74 17.91 -30.19 25.68
N GLY A 75 18.11 -30.40 24.38
CA GLY A 75 18.94 -31.49 23.84
C GLY A 75 20.40 -31.39 24.27
N TYR A 76 21.00 -30.20 24.26
CA TYR A 76 22.36 -29.96 24.76
C TYR A 76 22.48 -30.29 26.25
N LEU A 77 21.55 -29.81 27.09
CA LEU A 77 21.53 -30.13 28.52
C LEU A 77 21.39 -31.63 28.77
N PHE A 78 20.55 -32.31 27.99
CA PHE A 78 20.42 -33.76 28.06
C PHE A 78 21.71 -34.48 27.63
N GLY A 79 22.40 -33.97 26.60
CA GLY A 79 23.72 -34.43 26.18
C GLY A 79 24.77 -34.33 27.29
N LEU A 80 24.78 -33.24 28.07
CA LEU A 80 25.65 -33.09 29.24
C LEU A 80 25.35 -34.13 30.33
N ILE A 81 24.08 -34.48 30.53
CA ILE A 81 23.68 -35.54 31.47
C ILE A 81 24.21 -36.89 31.00
N ILE A 82 24.08 -37.23 29.71
CA ILE A 82 24.65 -38.46 29.15
C ILE A 82 26.16 -38.48 29.35
N LYS A 83 26.83 -37.36 29.02
CA LYS A 83 28.29 -37.20 29.17
C LYS A 83 28.76 -37.39 30.61
N TYR A 84 27.99 -36.91 31.59
CA TYR A 84 28.27 -37.16 33.00
C TYR A 84 28.26 -38.65 33.32
N PHE A 85 27.24 -39.39 32.88
CA PHE A 85 27.14 -40.83 33.12
C PHE A 85 28.23 -41.62 32.40
N THR A 86 28.61 -41.24 31.17
CA THR A 86 29.73 -41.90 30.48
C THR A 86 31.04 -41.68 31.20
N ASN A 87 31.31 -40.46 31.68
CA ASN A 87 32.53 -40.15 32.44
C ASN A 87 32.59 -40.92 33.77
N ILE A 88 31.45 -41.14 34.44
CA ILE A 88 31.42 -42.00 35.64
C ILE A 88 31.80 -43.43 35.28
N ILE A 89 31.19 -44.01 34.25
CA ILE A 89 31.43 -45.41 33.84
C ILE A 89 32.90 -45.62 33.44
N GLU A 90 33.49 -44.64 32.75
CA GLU A 90 34.88 -44.71 32.29
C GLU A 90 35.87 -44.57 33.47
N ASN A 91 35.60 -43.66 34.41
CA ASN A 91 36.40 -43.52 35.63
C ASN A 91 36.31 -44.75 36.55
N ASP A 92 35.13 -45.38 36.67
CA ASP A 92 34.94 -46.62 37.44
C ASP A 92 35.77 -47.80 36.88
N GLN A 93 36.14 -47.75 35.59
CA GLN A 93 37.02 -48.75 34.97
C GLN A 93 38.52 -48.47 35.19
N GLN A 94 38.91 -47.25 35.60
CA GLN A 94 40.30 -46.81 35.64
C GLN A 94 40.91 -46.61 37.04
N SER A 95 40.13 -46.59 38.13
CA SER A 95 40.71 -46.50 39.48
C SER A 95 39.97 -47.30 40.56
N SER A 96 40.68 -48.29 41.09
CA SER A 96 40.67 -48.57 42.53
C SER A 96 41.44 -47.45 43.23
N ILE A 97 40.85 -46.80 44.24
CA ILE A 97 41.47 -45.81 45.14
C ILE A 97 41.43 -44.37 44.59
N ASP A 98 40.26 -43.73 44.66
CA ASP A 98 40.08 -42.34 45.13
C ASP A 98 38.57 -42.03 45.17
N GLU A 99 37.89 -42.64 46.15
CA GLU A 99 36.53 -42.27 46.51
C GLU A 99 36.57 -40.89 47.16
N THR A 100 36.11 -39.81 46.50
CA THR A 100 35.32 -38.72 47.14
C THR A 100 34.95 -37.48 46.30
N THR A 101 35.34 -37.30 45.02
CA THR A 101 35.11 -35.98 44.37
C THR A 101 34.16 -35.94 43.15
N ASN A 102 33.63 -37.07 42.67
CA ASN A 102 32.75 -37.12 41.49
C ASN A 102 31.27 -36.79 41.78
N SER A 103 31.00 -35.76 42.58
CA SER A 103 29.62 -35.27 42.74
C SER A 103 29.16 -34.54 41.47
N PHE A 104 27.91 -34.78 41.05
CA PHE A 104 27.28 -34.10 39.91
C PHE A 104 27.41 -32.56 39.98
N GLY A 105 27.42 -32.00 41.19
CA GLY A 105 27.62 -30.57 41.42
C GLY A 105 28.98 -30.05 40.95
N VAL A 106 30.06 -30.80 41.14
CA VAL A 106 31.42 -30.42 40.68
C VAL A 106 31.50 -30.46 39.15
N PHE A 107 30.90 -31.47 38.52
CA PHE A 107 30.78 -31.55 37.06
C PHE A 107 30.00 -30.36 36.48
N LEU A 108 28.87 -29.98 37.11
CA LEU A 108 28.11 -28.81 36.69
C LEU A 108 28.89 -27.50 36.86
N ILE A 109 29.70 -27.36 37.91
CA ILE A 109 30.55 -26.18 38.10
C ILE A 109 31.61 -26.09 37.00
N GLN A 110 32.20 -27.22 36.59
CA GLN A 110 33.15 -27.26 35.48
C GLN A 110 32.50 -26.85 34.14
N GLN A 111 31.24 -27.23 33.92
CA GLN A 111 30.47 -26.94 32.70
C GLN A 111 29.66 -25.64 32.76
N LEU A 112 29.72 -24.89 33.87
CA LEU A 112 28.89 -23.72 34.13
C LEU A 112 29.05 -22.64 33.04
N ASN A 113 30.28 -22.41 32.60
CA ASN A 113 30.58 -21.40 31.59
C ASN A 113 29.95 -21.75 30.23
N GLU A 114 29.98 -23.03 29.84
CA GLU A 114 29.34 -23.49 28.59
C GLU A 114 27.83 -23.34 28.66
N ILE A 115 27.22 -23.76 29.78
CA ILE A 115 25.78 -23.63 30.03
C ILE A 115 25.35 -22.17 29.97
N LEU A 116 26.11 -21.27 30.61
CA LEU A 116 25.82 -19.83 30.60
C LEU A 116 25.89 -19.23 29.19
N ILE A 117 26.94 -19.55 28.43
CA ILE A 117 27.11 -19.10 27.04
C ILE A 117 25.93 -19.58 26.19
N MET A 118 25.54 -20.85 26.31
CA MET A 118 24.42 -21.42 25.56
C MET A 118 23.08 -20.77 25.92
N ILE A 119 22.82 -20.48 27.20
CA ILE A 119 21.62 -19.77 27.65
C ILE A 119 21.60 -18.34 27.09
N VAL A 120 22.69 -17.59 27.24
CA VAL A 120 22.78 -16.20 26.75
C VAL A 120 22.61 -16.14 25.23
N MET A 121 23.24 -17.05 24.48
CA MET A 121 23.06 -17.14 23.04
C MET A 121 21.61 -17.47 22.67
N THR A 122 20.95 -18.40 23.38
CA THR A 122 19.56 -18.74 23.13
C THR A 122 18.63 -17.54 23.35
N ILE A 123 18.83 -16.78 24.44
CA ILE A 123 18.06 -15.57 24.73
C ILE A 123 18.33 -14.50 23.66
N SER A 124 19.60 -14.26 23.32
CA SER A 124 19.99 -13.27 22.31
C SER A 124 19.39 -13.58 20.93
N ILE A 125 19.46 -14.84 20.50
CA ILE A 125 18.88 -15.28 19.23
C ILE A 125 17.35 -15.13 19.27
N THR A 126 16.68 -15.65 20.30
CA THR A 126 15.21 -15.58 20.39
C THR A 126 14.66 -14.16 20.39
N LEU A 127 15.36 -13.20 21.01
CA LEU A 127 15.02 -11.78 20.94
C LEU A 127 15.31 -11.19 19.55
N SER A 128 16.43 -11.57 18.93
CA SER A 128 16.85 -11.06 17.63
C SER A 128 16.02 -11.60 16.46
N LEU A 129 15.39 -12.77 16.59
CA LEU A 129 14.54 -13.39 15.55
C LEU A 129 13.35 -12.51 15.12
N HIS A 130 12.91 -11.58 15.97
CA HIS A 130 11.85 -10.62 15.62
C HIS A 130 12.30 -9.49 14.70
N ILE A 131 13.60 -9.21 14.65
CA ILE A 131 14.18 -8.05 13.95
C ILE A 131 14.94 -8.50 12.69
N LEU A 132 15.49 -9.71 12.70
CA LEU A 132 16.42 -10.17 11.67
C LEU A 132 15.74 -10.72 10.42
N ARG A 133 16.37 -10.46 9.26
CA ARG A 133 15.96 -11.02 7.95
C ARG A 133 16.12 -12.56 7.94
N PRO A 134 15.31 -13.31 7.16
CA PRO A 134 15.32 -14.78 7.15
C PRO A 134 16.70 -15.40 6.90
N PHE A 135 17.52 -14.76 6.07
CA PHE A 135 18.86 -15.24 5.78
C PHE A 135 19.75 -15.25 7.04
N ILE A 136 19.67 -14.18 7.84
CA ILE A 136 20.44 -14.07 9.08
C ILE A 136 19.94 -15.11 10.09
N VAL A 137 18.64 -15.40 10.09
CA VAL A 137 18.05 -16.46 10.94
C VAL A 137 18.64 -17.84 10.64
N VAL A 138 18.80 -18.21 9.36
CA VAL A 138 19.41 -19.50 8.98
C VAL A 138 20.88 -19.57 9.42
N LEU A 139 21.63 -18.49 9.20
CA LEU A 139 23.05 -18.43 9.60
C LEU A 139 23.22 -18.49 11.12
N MET A 140 22.34 -17.83 11.88
CA MET A 140 22.29 -17.95 13.35
C MET A 140 21.96 -19.38 13.80
N PHE A 141 21.06 -20.08 13.09
CA PHE A 141 20.71 -21.47 13.40
C PHE A 141 21.91 -22.40 13.20
N GLU A 142 22.65 -22.25 12.10
CA GLU A 142 23.84 -23.06 11.81
C GLU A 142 24.97 -22.82 12.81
N LEU A 143 25.24 -21.55 13.13
CA LEU A 143 26.23 -21.20 14.16
C LEU A 143 25.84 -21.79 15.52
N TYR A 144 24.56 -21.74 15.88
CA TYR A 144 24.07 -22.26 17.15
C TYR A 144 24.23 -23.79 17.26
N TRP A 145 23.87 -24.54 16.21
CA TRP A 145 24.08 -25.99 16.19
C TRP A 145 25.55 -26.37 16.15
N PHE A 146 26.37 -25.58 15.44
CA PHE A 146 27.81 -25.73 15.49
C PHE A 146 28.35 -25.55 16.91
N THR A 147 27.91 -24.53 17.65
CA THR A 147 28.35 -24.32 19.03
C THR A 147 27.93 -25.45 19.98
N ILE A 148 26.74 -26.03 19.79
CA ILE A 148 26.30 -27.21 20.55
C ILE A 148 27.27 -28.38 20.33
N LEU A 149 27.59 -28.69 19.07
CA LEU A 149 28.49 -29.79 18.73
C LEU A 149 29.94 -29.50 19.19
N PHE A 150 30.38 -28.26 19.06
CA PHE A 150 31.72 -27.82 19.46
C PHE A 150 31.97 -28.03 20.97
N PHE A 151 30.99 -27.68 21.80
CA PHE A 151 31.05 -27.89 23.25
C PHE A 151 30.86 -29.37 23.64
N LEU A 152 29.90 -30.08 23.04
CA LEU A 152 29.70 -31.51 23.34
C LEU A 152 30.93 -32.36 23.05
N LEU A 153 31.63 -32.08 21.95
CA LEU A 153 32.84 -32.80 21.54
C LEU A 153 34.13 -32.29 22.21
N GLU A 154 34.04 -31.29 23.10
CA GLU A 154 35.20 -30.63 23.72
C GLU A 154 36.27 -30.22 22.72
N ALA A 155 35.87 -29.78 21.53
CA ALA A 155 36.80 -29.52 20.44
C ALA A 155 37.83 -28.42 20.80
N TYR A 156 37.51 -27.56 21.78
CA TYR A 156 38.38 -26.53 22.34
C TYR A 156 39.56 -27.07 23.15
N ASN A 157 39.52 -28.33 23.62
CA ASN A 157 40.60 -28.93 24.41
C ASN A 157 41.80 -29.35 23.54
N SER A 158 41.64 -29.47 22.22
CA SER A 158 42.77 -29.74 21.32
C SER A 158 42.81 -28.76 20.15
N PHE A 159 44.01 -28.24 19.87
CA PHE A 159 44.25 -27.34 18.76
C PHE A 159 43.83 -27.96 17.42
N SER A 160 44.09 -29.26 17.23
CA SER A 160 43.74 -30.02 16.03
C SER A 160 42.23 -30.10 15.80
N LEU A 161 41.44 -30.44 16.84
CA LEU A 161 39.98 -30.48 16.74
C LEU A 161 39.39 -29.07 16.60
N THR A 162 40.00 -28.06 17.23
CA THR A 162 39.57 -26.66 17.09
C THR A 162 39.71 -26.19 15.64
N ILE A 163 40.88 -26.40 15.01
CA ILE A 163 41.10 -26.04 13.60
C ILE A 163 40.14 -26.80 12.67
N LEU A 164 39.98 -28.12 12.89
CA LEU A 164 39.07 -28.94 12.08
C LEU A 164 37.63 -28.45 12.19
N SER A 165 37.17 -28.11 13.40
CA SER A 165 35.82 -27.61 13.65
C SER A 165 35.60 -26.24 12.98
N ILE A 166 36.57 -25.33 13.08
CA ILE A 166 36.50 -24.02 12.40
C ILE A 166 36.44 -24.21 10.88
N LEU A 167 37.23 -25.12 10.31
CA LEU A 167 37.21 -25.41 8.88
C LEU A 167 35.83 -25.95 8.44
N ILE A 168 35.25 -26.87 9.21
CA ILE A 168 33.90 -27.40 8.96
C ILE A 168 32.86 -26.27 9.01
N LEU A 169 32.94 -25.37 10.00
CA LEU A 169 32.03 -24.23 10.09
C LEU A 169 32.14 -23.32 8.87
N VAL A 170 33.36 -22.98 8.44
CA VAL A 170 33.58 -22.15 7.24
C VAL A 170 32.99 -22.80 5.99
N ILE A 171 33.16 -24.11 5.83
CA ILE A 171 32.58 -24.86 4.71
C ILE A 171 31.05 -24.83 4.77
N ILE A 172 30.45 -25.07 5.94
CA ILE A 172 28.99 -25.01 6.12
C ILE A 172 28.48 -23.62 5.77
N VAL A 173 29.05 -22.55 6.33
CA VAL A 173 28.64 -21.17 6.07
C VAL A 173 28.77 -20.81 4.58
N LEU A 174 29.84 -21.25 3.90
CA LEU A 174 30.01 -21.05 2.46
C LEU A 174 28.96 -21.81 1.64
N ILE A 175 28.66 -23.06 2.00
CA ILE A 175 27.60 -23.85 1.37
C ILE A 175 26.25 -23.16 1.57
N THR A 176 25.96 -22.64 2.76
CA THR A 176 24.73 -21.92 3.06
C THR A 176 24.63 -20.61 2.31
N LEU A 177 25.74 -19.87 2.16
CA LEU A 177 25.78 -18.67 1.32
C LEU A 177 25.50 -19.00 -0.14
N LEU A 178 26.13 -20.04 -0.68
CA LEU A 178 25.90 -20.51 -2.05
C LEU A 178 24.47 -21.01 -2.23
N PHE A 179 23.95 -21.81 -1.30
CA PHE A 179 22.60 -22.36 -1.36
C PHE A 179 21.55 -21.26 -1.16
N SER A 180 21.78 -20.28 -0.29
CA SER A 180 20.88 -19.15 -0.10
C SER A 180 20.83 -18.23 -1.31
N THR A 181 21.97 -17.90 -1.91
CA THR A 181 22.01 -17.09 -3.14
C THR A 181 21.38 -17.84 -4.32
N PHE A 182 21.68 -19.12 -4.46
CA PHE A 182 21.06 -20.02 -5.44
C PHE A 182 19.55 -20.13 -5.21
N PHE A 183 19.11 -20.40 -3.98
CA PHE A 183 17.70 -20.58 -3.61
C PHE A 183 16.92 -19.27 -3.65
N SER A 184 17.51 -18.10 -3.35
CA SER A 184 16.88 -16.79 -3.53
C SER A 184 16.66 -16.47 -5.01
N THR A 185 17.65 -16.78 -5.85
CA THR A 185 17.55 -16.63 -7.31
C THR A 185 16.51 -17.60 -7.86
N ILE A 186 16.52 -18.85 -7.40
CA ILE A 186 15.66 -19.90 -7.90
C ILE A 186 14.24 -19.80 -7.33
N LEU A 187 14.02 -19.46 -6.06
CA LEU A 187 12.68 -19.24 -5.48
C LEU A 187 11.89 -18.16 -6.20
N LYS A 188 12.55 -17.11 -6.68
CA LYS A 188 11.89 -16.09 -7.52
C LYS A 188 11.33 -16.71 -8.81
N HIS A 189 11.91 -17.82 -9.26
CA HIS A 189 11.53 -18.52 -10.48
C HIS A 189 10.90 -19.91 -10.24
N ILE A 190 10.92 -20.47 -9.03
CA ILE A 190 10.34 -21.79 -8.67
C ILE A 190 8.84 -21.82 -8.97
N PRO A 191 8.03 -20.80 -8.63
CA PRO A 191 6.62 -20.78 -8.96
C PRO A 191 6.37 -20.90 -10.47
N LEU A 192 7.33 -20.44 -11.30
CA LEU A 192 7.28 -20.51 -12.76
C LEU A 192 7.72 -21.87 -13.32
N PHE A 193 8.68 -22.54 -12.66
CA PHE A 193 9.24 -23.80 -13.13
C PHE A 193 8.53 -25.05 -12.58
N ILE A 194 8.04 -25.02 -11.34
CA ILE A 194 7.57 -26.21 -10.61
C ILE A 194 6.03 -26.30 -10.59
N PHE A 195 5.33 -25.17 -10.72
CA PHE A 195 3.89 -25.13 -10.52
C PHE A 195 3.15 -24.62 -11.75
N LEU A 196 2.43 -25.56 -12.36
CA LEU A 196 1.21 -25.34 -13.15
C LEU A 196 1.48 -24.97 -14.62
N ARG A 197 1.77 -25.97 -15.47
CA ARG A 197 1.33 -25.88 -16.87
C ARG A 197 -0.17 -26.13 -16.86
N PRO A 198 -1.02 -25.12 -17.11
CA PRO A 198 -2.45 -25.35 -17.18
C PRO A 198 -2.76 -26.16 -18.44
N THR A 199 -3.63 -27.17 -18.28
CA THR A 199 -4.27 -27.87 -19.38
C THR A 199 -5.70 -27.34 -19.50
N ILE A 200 -6.09 -26.93 -20.70
CA ILE A 200 -7.47 -26.55 -20.99
C ILE A 200 -8.29 -27.83 -21.06
N VAL A 201 -9.32 -27.95 -20.21
CA VAL A 201 -10.17 -29.14 -20.08
C VAL A 201 -11.46 -29.00 -20.90
N SER A 202 -12.01 -27.79 -20.95
CA SER A 202 -13.17 -27.46 -21.77
C SER A 202 -13.21 -25.96 -22.06
N VAL A 203 -13.88 -25.60 -23.16
CA VAL A 203 -14.21 -24.24 -23.52
C VAL A 203 -15.70 -24.15 -23.80
N GLU A 204 -16.36 -23.23 -23.12
CA GLU A 204 -17.78 -22.94 -23.23
C GLU A 204 -17.92 -21.54 -23.85
N GLU A 205 -18.76 -21.38 -24.87
CA GLU A 205 -19.05 -20.07 -25.47
C GLU A 205 -20.49 -19.66 -25.15
N SER A 206 -20.63 -18.42 -24.67
CA SER A 206 -21.93 -17.80 -24.44
C SER A 206 -22.45 -17.15 -25.72
N SER A 207 -23.76 -17.02 -25.83
CA SER A 207 -24.45 -16.30 -26.91
C SER A 207 -24.00 -14.84 -27.11
N LYS A 208 -23.32 -14.25 -26.12
CA LYS A 208 -22.77 -12.88 -26.15
C LYS A 208 -21.30 -12.82 -26.60
N GLY A 209 -20.71 -13.94 -27.05
CA GLY A 209 -19.33 -14.02 -27.54
C GLY A 209 -18.27 -14.00 -26.42
N PHE A 210 -18.66 -14.26 -25.17
CA PHE A 210 -17.71 -14.55 -24.09
C PHE A 210 -17.36 -16.02 -24.09
N ARG A 211 -16.07 -16.33 -23.98
CA ARG A 211 -15.55 -17.68 -23.84
C ARG A 211 -15.12 -17.94 -22.41
N ARG A 212 -15.55 -19.07 -21.87
CA ARG A 212 -15.18 -19.59 -20.56
C ARG A 212 -14.28 -20.82 -20.71
N TYR A 213 -13.06 -20.71 -20.22
CA TYR A 213 -12.04 -21.76 -20.21
C TYR A 213 -11.97 -22.39 -18.83
N ILE A 214 -12.13 -23.71 -18.77
CA ILE A 214 -11.90 -24.49 -17.55
C ILE A 214 -10.48 -25.04 -17.61
N LEU A 215 -9.62 -24.54 -16.73
CA LEU A 215 -8.22 -24.94 -16.65
C LEU A 215 -8.04 -25.91 -15.49
N GLU A 216 -7.35 -27.02 -15.77
CA GLU A 216 -6.89 -27.93 -14.74
C GLU A 216 -5.37 -27.90 -14.64
N THR A 217 -4.89 -28.04 -13.42
CA THR A 217 -3.46 -28.15 -13.14
C THR A 217 -3.23 -29.27 -12.15
N THR A 218 -2.10 -29.93 -12.29
CA THR A 218 -1.66 -30.97 -11.37
C THR A 218 -0.48 -30.46 -10.58
N ASN A 219 -0.60 -30.42 -9.25
CA ASN A 219 0.54 -30.16 -8.39
C ASN A 219 1.53 -31.33 -8.48
N PHE A 220 2.77 -31.08 -8.89
CA PHE A 220 3.78 -32.13 -9.06
C PHE A 220 4.06 -32.89 -7.76
N LEU A 221 4.13 -32.20 -6.61
CA LEU A 221 4.41 -32.82 -5.31
C LEU A 221 3.20 -33.57 -4.73
N THR A 222 2.03 -32.93 -4.72
CA THR A 222 0.86 -33.50 -4.01
C THR A 222 -0.04 -34.34 -4.90
N ARG A 223 0.19 -34.33 -6.23
CA ARG A 223 -0.67 -34.90 -7.28
C ARG A 223 -2.14 -34.44 -7.24
N LYS A 224 -2.48 -33.47 -6.38
CA LYS A 224 -3.82 -32.91 -6.30
C LYS A 224 -4.10 -32.07 -7.53
N LYS A 225 -5.22 -32.39 -8.19
CA LYS A 225 -5.79 -31.61 -9.28
C LYS A 225 -6.44 -30.35 -8.74
N LYS A 226 -6.22 -29.23 -9.41
CA LYS A 226 -6.78 -27.92 -9.07
C LYS A 226 -7.44 -27.34 -10.32
N LYS A 227 -8.70 -26.92 -10.17
CA LYS A 227 -9.52 -26.36 -11.23
C LYS A 227 -9.60 -24.85 -11.10
N TYR A 228 -9.55 -24.18 -12.24
CA TYR A 228 -9.66 -22.74 -12.39
C TYR A 228 -10.60 -22.42 -13.54
N THR A 229 -11.27 -21.28 -13.46
CA THR A 229 -12.16 -20.79 -14.51
C THR A 229 -11.64 -19.43 -14.98
N LEU A 230 -11.51 -19.25 -16.29
CA LEU A 230 -11.16 -17.99 -16.93
C LEU A 230 -12.28 -17.65 -17.91
N GLU A 231 -12.86 -16.47 -17.83
CA GLU A 231 -13.94 -16.03 -18.73
C GLU A 231 -13.60 -14.66 -19.30
N GLY A 232 -13.75 -14.46 -20.60
CA GLY A 232 -13.45 -13.18 -21.24
C GLY A 232 -13.85 -13.14 -22.71
N LYS A 233 -13.80 -11.94 -23.29
CA LYS A 233 -14.08 -11.73 -24.71
C LYS A 233 -12.82 -11.98 -25.54
N LEU A 234 -12.99 -12.64 -26.69
CA LEU A 234 -11.91 -12.86 -27.63
C LEU A 234 -11.85 -11.70 -28.64
N ASN A 235 -10.76 -10.94 -28.63
CA ASN A 235 -10.46 -9.92 -29.64
C ASN A 235 -9.22 -10.37 -30.42
N ASN A 236 -9.34 -10.51 -31.75
CA ASN A 236 -8.22 -10.84 -32.63
C ASN A 236 -7.36 -12.05 -32.15
N SER A 237 -8.00 -13.14 -31.74
CA SER A 237 -7.34 -14.37 -31.19
C SER A 237 -6.61 -14.20 -29.85
N SER A 238 -6.79 -13.09 -29.14
CA SER A 238 -6.32 -12.89 -27.76
C SER A 238 -7.48 -12.57 -26.84
N LEU A 239 -7.39 -13.02 -25.59
CA LEU A 239 -8.29 -12.59 -24.53
C LEU A 239 -7.93 -11.17 -24.10
N GLU A 240 -8.87 -10.25 -24.31
CA GLU A 240 -8.72 -8.83 -23.96
C GLU A 240 -10.06 -8.25 -23.48
N GLY A 241 -9.99 -7.07 -22.85
CA GLY A 241 -11.14 -6.43 -22.22
C GLY A 241 -11.43 -7.01 -20.84
N THR A 242 -12.70 -7.05 -20.45
CA THR A 242 -13.09 -7.55 -19.13
C THR A 242 -12.92 -9.06 -19.05
N ILE A 243 -12.08 -9.51 -18.12
CA ILE A 243 -11.82 -10.91 -17.85
C ILE A 243 -12.16 -11.22 -16.39
N VAL A 244 -12.85 -12.34 -16.18
CA VAL A 244 -13.13 -12.93 -14.88
C VAL A 244 -12.24 -14.16 -14.70
N TRP A 245 -11.52 -14.19 -13.59
CA TRP A 245 -10.66 -15.29 -13.17
C TRP A 245 -11.17 -15.84 -11.84
N VAL A 246 -11.38 -17.15 -11.75
CA VAL A 246 -11.84 -17.81 -10.52
C VAL A 246 -10.95 -19.01 -10.20
N ASP A 247 -10.30 -18.96 -9.04
CA ASP A 247 -9.72 -20.15 -8.42
C ASP A 247 -10.78 -20.82 -7.54
N ASN A 248 -11.23 -22.00 -7.94
CA ASN A 248 -12.33 -22.74 -7.29
C ASN A 248 -11.91 -23.44 -5.97
N GLN A 249 -10.81 -23.04 -5.35
CA GLN A 249 -10.32 -23.57 -4.07
C GLN A 249 -10.95 -22.86 -2.87
N MET A 250 -10.99 -23.52 -1.70
CA MET A 250 -11.51 -22.92 -0.45
C MET A 250 -10.79 -21.62 -0.02
N LEU A 251 -9.52 -21.46 -0.39
CA LEU A 251 -8.74 -20.22 -0.21
C LEU A 251 -8.39 -19.60 -1.57
N GLY A 252 -9.29 -19.75 -2.53
CA GLY A 252 -9.19 -19.22 -3.87
C GLY A 252 -9.44 -17.72 -3.93
N GLU A 253 -9.34 -17.20 -5.14
CA GLU A 253 -9.50 -15.80 -5.47
C GLU A 253 -10.37 -15.71 -6.72
N SER A 254 -11.37 -14.84 -6.66
CA SER A 254 -12.13 -14.40 -7.83
C SER A 254 -11.66 -13.00 -8.18
N LEU A 255 -11.17 -12.78 -9.40
CA LEU A 255 -10.76 -11.47 -9.89
C LEU A 255 -11.55 -11.11 -11.14
N THR A 256 -12.07 -9.90 -11.18
CA THR A 256 -12.70 -9.31 -12.36
C THR A 256 -11.99 -8.02 -12.71
N GLY A 257 -11.55 -7.84 -13.95
CA GLY A 257 -10.94 -6.58 -14.36
C GLY A 257 -10.58 -6.51 -15.84
N GLU A 258 -10.10 -5.35 -16.28
CA GLU A 258 -9.75 -5.12 -17.68
C GLU A 258 -8.31 -5.50 -18.01
N TRP A 259 -8.14 -6.26 -19.08
CA TRP A 259 -6.87 -6.71 -19.62
C TRP A 259 -6.62 -6.13 -21.00
N ARG A 260 -5.41 -5.62 -21.22
CA ARG A 260 -4.91 -5.21 -22.54
C ARG A 260 -3.51 -5.74 -22.72
N ASN A 261 -3.18 -6.25 -23.91
CA ASN A 261 -1.87 -6.85 -24.18
C ASN A 261 -1.49 -7.89 -23.11
N LYS A 262 -2.46 -8.68 -22.64
CA LYS A 262 -2.26 -9.74 -21.63
C LYS A 262 -1.80 -9.26 -20.26
N MET A 263 -1.87 -7.96 -19.98
CA MET A 263 -1.63 -7.37 -18.67
C MET A 263 -2.92 -6.85 -18.08
N LEU A 264 -3.08 -6.95 -16.76
CA LEU A 264 -4.21 -6.34 -16.07
C LEU A 264 -3.96 -4.83 -15.96
N VAL A 265 -4.76 -4.04 -16.68
CA VAL A 265 -4.63 -2.59 -16.78
C VAL A 265 -5.53 -1.85 -15.79
N GLY A 266 -6.55 -2.53 -15.24
CA GLY A 266 -7.47 -1.98 -14.24
C GLY A 266 -8.64 -1.19 -14.86
N PRO A 267 -9.64 -0.75 -14.06
CA PRO A 267 -9.86 -1.12 -12.66
C PRO A 267 -10.24 -2.61 -12.53
N PHE A 268 -9.85 -3.23 -11.41
CA PHE A 268 -10.19 -4.61 -11.11
C PHE A 268 -10.61 -4.76 -9.65
N GLU A 269 -11.43 -5.77 -9.40
CA GLU A 269 -11.84 -6.21 -8.08
C GLU A 269 -11.44 -7.67 -7.88
N SER A 270 -10.86 -7.99 -6.72
CA SER A 270 -10.46 -9.34 -6.34
C SER A 270 -11.05 -9.70 -4.98
N ILE A 271 -11.78 -10.81 -4.92
CA ILE A 271 -12.39 -11.37 -3.71
C ILE A 271 -11.63 -12.62 -3.29
N ILE A 272 -11.04 -12.62 -2.09
CA ILE A 272 -10.41 -13.80 -1.51
C ILE A 272 -11.47 -14.61 -0.75
N ILE A 273 -11.91 -15.73 -1.34
CA ILE A 273 -13.08 -16.52 -0.93
C ILE A 273 -13.04 -16.94 0.55
N GLY A 274 -11.84 -17.20 1.09
CA GLY A 274 -11.66 -17.62 2.50
C GLY A 274 -11.44 -16.50 3.52
N GLN A 275 -11.01 -15.31 3.10
CA GLN A 275 -10.72 -14.18 4.00
C GLN A 275 -11.77 -13.07 3.91
N ARG A 276 -12.66 -13.12 2.90
CA ARG A 276 -13.58 -12.04 2.53
C ARG A 276 -12.88 -10.68 2.36
N SER A 277 -11.58 -10.72 2.05
CA SER A 277 -10.83 -9.53 1.73
C SER A 277 -11.13 -9.12 0.31
N LEU A 278 -11.46 -7.84 0.14
CA LEU A 278 -11.78 -7.25 -1.14
C LEU A 278 -10.65 -6.32 -1.53
N ILE A 279 -10.07 -6.61 -2.69
CA ILE A 279 -8.92 -5.92 -3.23
C ILE A 279 -9.38 -5.17 -4.47
N HIS A 280 -9.04 -3.89 -4.55
CA HIS A 280 -9.36 -3.04 -5.68
C HIS A 280 -8.08 -2.42 -6.23
N SER A 281 -7.92 -2.31 -7.54
CA SER A 281 -6.83 -1.51 -8.11
C SER A 281 -7.19 -0.03 -8.15
N VAL A 282 -6.32 0.78 -7.56
CA VAL A 282 -6.35 2.22 -7.77
C VAL A 282 -5.35 2.58 -8.86
N THR A 283 -5.84 3.27 -9.89
CA THR A 283 -5.01 3.82 -10.94
C THR A 283 -4.55 5.23 -10.56
N LEU A 284 -3.25 5.48 -10.70
CA LEU A 284 -2.56 6.71 -10.30
C LEU A 284 -1.67 7.22 -11.42
N MET A 285 -1.57 8.54 -11.56
CA MET A 285 -0.52 9.15 -12.39
C MET A 285 0.71 9.41 -11.54
N ALA A 286 1.82 8.74 -11.87
CA ALA A 286 3.08 8.92 -11.19
C ALA A 286 4.07 9.71 -12.05
N PHE A 287 4.54 10.84 -11.53
CA PHE A 287 5.62 11.65 -12.08
C PHE A 287 6.89 11.40 -11.28
N ASN A 288 7.92 10.90 -11.96
CA ASN A 288 9.21 10.59 -11.35
C ASN A 288 10.27 11.52 -11.90
N SER A 289 10.93 12.28 -11.03
CA SER A 289 12.11 13.03 -11.44
C SER A 289 13.21 12.05 -11.84
N LYS A 290 13.76 12.25 -13.05
CA LYS A 290 14.95 11.54 -13.53
C LYS A 290 15.94 12.53 -14.07
N PHE A 291 17.19 12.34 -13.69
CA PHE A 291 18.32 13.06 -14.26
C PHE A 291 18.74 12.38 -15.56
N TYR A 292 18.63 13.09 -16.68
CA TYR A 292 19.03 12.56 -17.98
C TYR A 292 19.86 13.60 -18.74
N GLN A 293 21.09 13.25 -19.11
CA GLN A 293 21.99 14.11 -19.88
C GLN A 293 22.19 15.52 -19.28
N GLY A 294 22.25 15.64 -17.96
CA GLY A 294 22.47 16.93 -17.30
C GLY A 294 21.20 17.74 -17.00
N ILE A 295 20.01 17.25 -17.41
CA ILE A 295 18.74 17.95 -17.24
C ILE A 295 17.77 17.06 -16.46
N ILE A 296 17.12 17.63 -15.44
CA ILE A 296 16.03 16.97 -14.73
C ILE A 296 14.74 17.10 -15.54
N SER A 297 14.07 15.98 -15.74
CA SER A 297 12.74 15.93 -16.35
C SER A 297 11.84 14.97 -15.59
N PHE A 298 10.53 15.21 -15.66
CA PHE A 298 9.57 14.24 -15.16
C PHE A 298 9.29 13.17 -16.20
N HIS A 299 9.55 11.92 -15.81
CA HIS A 299 9.00 10.75 -16.48
C HIS A 299 7.64 10.47 -15.88
N TYR A 300 6.61 10.50 -16.71
CA TYR A 300 5.27 10.18 -16.28
C TYR A 300 4.96 8.72 -16.58
N SER A 301 4.13 8.16 -15.71
CA SER A 301 3.73 6.77 -15.77
C SER A 301 2.33 6.62 -15.25
N LEU A 302 1.55 5.79 -15.94
CA LEU A 302 0.29 5.32 -15.39
C LEU A 302 0.60 4.07 -14.59
N ILE A 303 0.28 4.09 -13.30
CA ILE A 303 0.49 2.95 -12.42
C ILE A 303 -0.86 2.47 -11.89
N SER A 304 -1.01 1.15 -11.76
CA SER A 304 -2.09 0.52 -11.04
C SER A 304 -1.51 -0.13 -9.80
N VAL A 305 -2.12 0.16 -8.66
CA VAL A 305 -1.71 -0.36 -7.37
C VAL A 305 -2.88 -1.12 -6.79
N GLU A 306 -2.68 -2.38 -6.44
CA GLU A 306 -3.71 -3.13 -5.74
C GLU A 306 -3.82 -2.61 -4.30
N CYS A 307 -5.03 -2.48 -3.78
CA CYS A 307 -5.29 -1.94 -2.46
C CYS A 307 -6.35 -2.79 -1.77
N CYS A 308 -6.19 -3.05 -0.49
CA CYS A 308 -7.20 -3.79 0.27
C CYS A 308 -8.22 -2.79 0.79
N TYR A 309 -9.46 -2.83 0.31
CA TYR A 309 -10.49 -1.89 0.76
C TYR A 309 -11.35 -2.47 1.91
N SER A 310 -11.37 -3.80 2.07
CA SER A 310 -12.11 -4.49 3.12
C SER A 310 -11.43 -5.80 3.51
N GLY A 311 -11.54 -6.22 4.78
CA GLY A 311 -11.01 -7.48 5.30
C GLY A 311 -9.71 -7.33 6.10
N THR A 312 -8.92 -8.42 6.16
CA THR A 312 -7.64 -8.40 6.89
C THR A 312 -6.62 -7.54 6.16
N ILE A 313 -6.07 -6.56 6.86
CA ILE A 313 -5.01 -5.68 6.36
C ILE A 313 -3.81 -6.51 5.90
N LEU A 314 -3.36 -6.27 4.67
CA LEU A 314 -2.11 -6.84 4.17
C LEU A 314 -0.95 -6.00 4.70
N TYR A 315 -0.08 -6.60 5.52
CA TYR A 315 1.07 -5.91 6.12
C TYR A 315 2.06 -5.39 5.06
N ASN A 316 2.18 -6.09 3.94
CA ASN A 316 2.88 -5.58 2.76
C ASN A 316 1.85 -5.21 1.68
N LEU A 317 1.80 -3.92 1.38
CA LEU A 317 0.98 -3.39 0.31
C LEU A 317 1.43 -4.03 -1.03
N PRO A 318 0.47 -4.49 -1.85
CA PRO A 318 0.76 -5.29 -3.04
C PRO A 318 1.47 -4.46 -4.13
N LYS A 319 1.87 -5.13 -5.21
CA LYS A 319 2.83 -4.62 -6.19
C LYS A 319 2.29 -3.42 -6.97
N VAL A 320 3.15 -2.42 -7.17
CA VAL A 320 2.88 -1.34 -8.13
C VAL A 320 3.11 -1.89 -9.53
N THR A 321 2.05 -1.92 -10.34
CA THR A 321 2.13 -2.31 -11.74
C THR A 321 2.20 -1.08 -12.61
N GLN A 322 3.29 -0.93 -13.36
CA GLN A 322 3.41 0.16 -14.32
C GLN A 322 2.72 -0.24 -15.62
N ILE A 323 1.57 0.36 -15.90
CA ILE A 323 0.78 0.13 -17.11
C ILE A 323 1.49 0.77 -18.31
N TYR A 324 2.00 1.98 -18.09
CA TYR A 324 2.56 2.80 -19.15
C TYR A 324 3.67 3.71 -18.63
N SER A 325 4.68 3.97 -19.47
CA SER A 325 5.72 4.95 -19.21
C SER A 325 5.99 5.74 -20.47
N LYS A 326 6.02 7.07 -20.37
CA LYS A 326 6.62 7.92 -21.38
C LYS A 326 7.44 9.03 -20.74
N LYS A 327 8.40 9.54 -21.51
CA LYS A 327 9.14 10.74 -21.16
C LYS A 327 8.33 11.94 -21.63
N CYS A 328 8.14 12.93 -20.79
CA CYS A 328 7.65 14.23 -21.26
C CYS A 328 8.75 14.90 -22.08
N GLN A 329 8.47 15.13 -23.36
CA GLN A 329 9.37 15.85 -24.27
C GLN A 329 8.87 17.28 -24.55
N CYS A 330 7.81 17.73 -23.88
CA CYS A 330 7.26 19.06 -24.07
C CYS A 330 8.26 20.12 -23.60
N ILE A 331 8.46 21.14 -24.44
CA ILE A 331 9.17 22.37 -24.12
C ILE A 331 8.12 23.49 -24.26
N GLY A 332 7.59 23.99 -23.14
CA GLY A 332 6.46 24.92 -23.12
C GLY A 332 5.12 24.21 -22.86
N ASP A 333 4.08 24.58 -23.61
CA ASP A 333 2.69 24.12 -23.43
C ASP A 333 2.57 22.59 -23.45
N CYS A 334 2.60 22.00 -22.26
CA CYS A 334 2.61 20.56 -22.07
C CYS A 334 1.19 20.01 -22.08
N THR A 335 0.92 18.99 -22.91
CA THR A 335 -0.37 18.28 -22.96
C THR A 335 -0.26 16.81 -22.54
N CYS A 336 0.91 16.35 -22.08
CA CYS A 336 1.17 14.93 -21.81
C CYS A 336 0.21 14.31 -20.78
N CYS A 337 -0.31 15.08 -19.80
CA CYS A 337 -1.30 14.58 -18.85
C CYS A 337 -2.67 14.42 -19.51
N ARG A 338 -3.03 15.29 -20.45
CA ARG A 338 -4.31 15.28 -21.13
C ARG A 338 -4.52 14.00 -21.92
N ASP A 339 -3.53 13.64 -22.73
CA ASP A 339 -3.58 12.43 -23.55
C ASP A 339 -3.82 11.17 -22.70
N ILE A 340 -3.19 11.10 -21.52
CA ILE A 340 -3.34 9.96 -20.60
C ILE A 340 -4.69 9.99 -19.89
N ILE A 341 -5.15 11.17 -19.46
CA ILE A 341 -6.46 11.31 -18.81
C ILE A 341 -7.57 10.89 -19.77
N GLU A 342 -7.49 11.31 -21.04
CA GLU A 342 -8.42 10.91 -22.09
C GLU A 342 -8.35 9.39 -22.36
N ASP A 343 -7.14 8.81 -22.44
CA ASP A 343 -6.95 7.37 -22.59
C ASP A 343 -7.57 6.57 -21.43
N ILE A 344 -7.44 7.04 -20.18
CA ILE A 344 -8.03 6.38 -19.00
C ILE A 344 -9.56 6.48 -18.99
N HIS A 345 -10.13 7.61 -19.38
CA HIS A 345 -11.59 7.76 -19.41
C HIS A 345 -12.24 6.83 -20.43
N SER A 346 -11.60 6.64 -21.59
CA SER A 346 -12.07 5.69 -22.60
C SER A 346 -12.17 4.24 -22.08
N VAL A 347 -11.34 3.89 -21.09
CA VAL A 347 -11.32 2.58 -20.43
C VAL A 347 -12.52 2.44 -19.49
N LYS A 348 -12.76 3.45 -18.65
CA LYS A 348 -13.79 3.43 -17.60
C LYS A 348 -15.23 3.56 -18.10
N GLU A 349 -15.46 4.29 -19.19
CA GLU A 349 -16.80 4.52 -19.78
C GLU A 349 -17.51 3.22 -20.19
N THR A 350 -16.79 2.09 -20.31
CA THR A 350 -17.40 0.78 -20.59
C THR A 350 -18.04 0.08 -19.38
N SER A 351 -17.90 0.65 -18.16
CA SER A 351 -18.25 -0.02 -16.90
C SER A 351 -19.24 0.72 -15.98
N THR A 352 -19.73 1.91 -16.36
CA THR A 352 -20.44 2.78 -15.42
C THR A 352 -21.90 2.38 -15.21
N ILE A 353 -22.25 2.09 -13.96
CA ILE A 353 -23.60 2.25 -13.42
C ILE A 353 -23.77 3.74 -13.10
N ASP A 354 -24.81 4.39 -13.62
CA ASP A 354 -25.14 5.77 -13.27
C ASP A 354 -25.36 5.91 -11.76
N SER A 355 -24.56 6.75 -11.10
CA SER A 355 -24.67 6.99 -9.66
C SER A 355 -25.16 8.40 -9.37
N LEU A 356 -26.11 8.50 -8.44
CA LEU A 356 -26.70 9.75 -7.98
C LEU A 356 -26.45 9.88 -6.48
N ASN A 357 -25.72 10.93 -6.07
CA ASN A 357 -25.42 11.17 -4.66
C ASN A 357 -26.30 12.30 -4.13
N VAL A 358 -27.01 12.03 -3.02
CA VAL A 358 -27.94 12.99 -2.39
C VAL A 358 -27.52 13.17 -0.95
N GLN A 359 -26.98 14.34 -0.62
CA GLN A 359 -26.54 14.68 0.73
C GLN A 359 -27.46 15.72 1.36
N LEU A 360 -28.01 15.40 2.53
CA LEU A 360 -28.74 16.35 3.36
C LEU A 360 -27.76 17.02 4.33
N ASN A 361 -27.56 18.32 4.23
CA ASN A 361 -26.76 19.07 5.18
C ASN A 361 -27.66 19.61 6.30
N GLU A 362 -27.65 18.94 7.45
CA GLU A 362 -28.47 19.30 8.62
C GLU A 362 -28.15 20.69 9.17
N ASN A 363 -26.93 21.20 8.97
CA ASN A 363 -26.52 22.51 9.48
C ASN A 363 -27.03 23.67 8.61
N THR A 364 -27.26 23.44 7.32
CA THR A 364 -27.72 24.46 6.37
C THR A 364 -29.15 24.23 5.88
N ASN A 365 -29.80 23.13 6.29
CA ASN A 365 -31.09 22.69 5.77
C ASN A 365 -31.13 22.62 4.23
N MET A 366 -30.00 22.31 3.60
CA MET A 366 -29.90 22.21 2.14
C MET A 366 -29.71 20.76 1.71
N ILE A 367 -30.29 20.43 0.56
CA ILE A 367 -30.11 19.13 -0.11
C ILE A 367 -29.17 19.37 -1.28
N ASN A 368 -28.01 18.73 -1.25
CA ASN A 368 -27.07 18.72 -2.37
C ASN A 368 -27.28 17.44 -3.15
N VAL A 369 -27.43 17.56 -4.46
CA VAL A 369 -27.53 16.42 -5.39
C VAL A 369 -26.41 16.56 -6.40
N SER A 370 -25.60 15.52 -6.55
CA SER A 370 -24.60 15.41 -7.62
C SER A 370 -24.80 14.11 -8.39
N SER A 371 -24.41 14.12 -9.66
CA SER A 371 -24.55 12.95 -10.54
C SER A 371 -23.25 12.70 -11.27
N SER A 372 -22.88 11.43 -11.41
CA SER A 372 -21.72 11.01 -12.19
C SER A 372 -22.03 10.81 -13.68
N SER A 373 -23.29 10.97 -14.09
CA SER A 373 -23.75 10.69 -15.45
C SER A 373 -23.77 11.95 -16.31
N LYS A 374 -23.23 11.86 -17.53
CA LYS A 374 -23.29 12.94 -18.53
C LYS A 374 -24.71 13.15 -19.10
N GLU A 375 -25.64 12.21 -18.89
CA GLU A 375 -26.96 12.22 -19.54
C GLU A 375 -28.12 12.63 -18.60
N LEU A 376 -27.87 12.77 -17.30
CA LEU A 376 -28.91 13.13 -16.32
C LEU A 376 -29.09 14.66 -16.24
N ASN A 377 -30.03 15.19 -17.04
CA ASN A 377 -30.34 16.63 -17.06
C ASN A 377 -31.30 17.08 -15.93
N GLU A 378 -32.11 16.16 -15.39
CA GLU A 378 -33.13 16.46 -14.38
C GLU A 378 -33.28 15.32 -13.37
N VAL A 379 -33.28 15.65 -12.08
CA VAL A 379 -33.51 14.70 -10.98
C VAL A 379 -34.69 15.17 -10.15
N THR A 380 -35.67 14.28 -9.96
CA THR A 380 -36.84 14.56 -9.11
C THR A 380 -36.72 13.81 -7.79
N LEU A 381 -36.40 14.52 -6.70
CA LEU A 381 -36.42 13.95 -5.35
C LEU A 381 -37.84 13.98 -4.79
N ARG A 382 -38.38 12.81 -4.43
CA ARG A 382 -39.68 12.69 -3.75
C ARG A 382 -39.47 12.43 -2.27
N ILE A 383 -39.74 13.42 -1.44
CA ILE A 383 -39.56 13.34 0.01
C ILE A 383 -40.95 13.26 0.66
N SER A 384 -41.13 12.28 1.55
CA SER A 384 -42.32 12.17 2.39
C SER A 384 -41.93 12.09 3.85
N LYS A 385 -42.72 12.74 4.72
CA LYS A 385 -42.70 12.44 6.15
C LYS A 385 -43.46 11.13 6.36
N ARG A 386 -42.98 10.31 7.29
CA ARG A 386 -43.57 9.01 7.66
C ARG A 386 -45.08 9.06 7.99
N SER A 387 -45.61 10.25 8.31
CA SER A 387 -47.00 10.51 8.69
C SER A 387 -47.87 11.14 7.58
N ASP A 388 -47.28 11.59 6.47
CA ASP A 388 -48.00 12.29 5.40
C ASP A 388 -48.19 11.40 4.17
N SER A 389 -49.42 11.33 3.65
CA SER A 389 -49.74 10.64 2.38
C SER A 389 -49.35 11.42 1.14
N LYS A 390 -49.01 12.71 1.27
CA LYS A 390 -48.62 13.58 0.15
C LYS A 390 -47.09 13.69 0.06
N MET A 391 -46.52 13.12 -0.99
CA MET A 391 -45.10 13.29 -1.32
C MET A 391 -44.85 14.70 -1.87
N LYS A 392 -43.82 15.37 -1.37
CA LYS A 392 -43.30 16.59 -2.01
C LYS A 392 -42.23 16.21 -3.01
N ALA A 393 -42.39 16.65 -4.25
CA ALA A 393 -41.40 16.47 -5.31
C ALA A 393 -40.57 17.76 -5.44
N ILE A 394 -39.25 17.64 -5.33
CA ILE A 394 -38.30 18.71 -5.63
C ILE A 394 -37.64 18.33 -6.96
N LYS A 395 -37.85 19.15 -7.98
CA LYS A 395 -37.18 19.02 -9.27
C LYS A 395 -35.89 19.83 -9.22
N ILE A 396 -34.79 19.18 -9.51
CA ILE A 396 -33.46 19.79 -9.60
C ILE A 396 -33.05 19.66 -11.06
N SER A 397 -32.95 20.81 -11.73
CA SER A 397 -32.56 20.96 -13.13
C SER A 397 -31.26 21.75 -13.21
N GLY A 398 -30.37 21.39 -14.15
CA GLY A 398 -29.06 22.01 -14.27
C GLY A 398 -28.07 21.46 -13.25
N LEU A 399 -27.94 20.13 -13.22
CA LEU A 399 -26.82 19.49 -12.54
C LEU A 399 -25.53 20.04 -13.19
N GLU A 400 -24.78 20.83 -12.44
CA GLU A 400 -23.46 21.28 -12.88
C GLU A 400 -22.62 20.01 -13.13
N GLU A 401 -21.99 19.93 -14.31
CA GLU A 401 -20.97 18.90 -14.54
C GLU A 401 -19.98 18.98 -13.37
N GLU A 402 -19.78 17.86 -12.67
CA GLU A 402 -18.89 17.82 -11.52
C GLU A 402 -17.51 18.34 -11.96
N SER A 403 -17.13 19.50 -11.41
CA SER A 403 -15.87 20.14 -11.73
C SER A 403 -14.71 19.19 -11.40
N LYS A 404 -13.86 18.92 -12.40
CA LYS A 404 -12.70 18.04 -12.26
C LYS A 404 -11.78 18.52 -11.14
N LEU A 405 -11.47 17.63 -10.20
CA LEU A 405 -10.57 17.89 -9.06
C LEU A 405 -9.27 17.12 -9.23
N ALA A 406 -8.12 17.80 -9.25
CA ALA A 406 -6.82 17.14 -9.19
C ALA A 406 -6.29 17.12 -7.75
N ILE A 407 -5.89 15.93 -7.28
CA ILE A 407 -5.18 15.75 -6.01
C ILE A 407 -3.71 15.49 -6.35
N ILE A 408 -2.83 16.43 -6.02
CA ILE A 408 -1.39 16.32 -6.25
C ILE A 408 -0.69 15.97 -4.93
N TYR A 409 -0.19 14.76 -4.82
CA TYR A 409 0.63 14.31 -3.70
C TYR A 409 2.13 14.47 -3.99
N LEU A 410 2.80 15.34 -3.25
CA LEU A 410 4.24 15.58 -3.34
C LEU A 410 4.98 14.74 -2.31
N THR A 411 6.00 14.01 -2.77
CA THR A 411 6.89 13.25 -1.89
C THR A 411 8.37 13.41 -2.26
N GLY A 412 9.19 13.72 -1.26
CA GLY A 412 10.65 13.74 -1.33
C GLY A 412 11.28 12.39 -0.97
N SER A 413 10.47 11.37 -0.69
CA SER A 413 10.96 10.08 -0.20
C SER A 413 11.80 9.34 -1.23
N ILE A 414 12.88 8.71 -0.75
CA ILE A 414 13.71 7.77 -1.51
C ILE A 414 12.93 6.47 -1.82
N HIS A 415 11.97 6.09 -0.99
CA HIS A 415 11.19 4.86 -1.13
C HIS A 415 9.94 5.08 -2.01
N LYS A 416 10.17 5.24 -3.32
CA LYS A 416 9.12 5.59 -4.32
C LYS A 416 7.91 4.64 -4.30
N GLU A 417 8.16 3.33 -4.41
CA GLU A 417 7.08 2.33 -4.45
C GLU A 417 6.26 2.31 -3.16
N GLN A 418 6.89 2.48 -2.00
CA GLN A 418 6.20 2.49 -0.71
C GLN A 418 5.21 3.66 -0.63
N ARG A 419 5.62 4.86 -1.06
CA ARG A 419 4.74 6.04 -1.08
C ARG A 419 3.60 5.95 -2.09
N GLN A 420 3.85 5.34 -3.24
CA GLN A 420 2.79 5.05 -4.23
C GLN A 420 1.74 4.12 -3.63
N LYS A 421 2.18 3.09 -2.91
CA LYS A 421 1.29 2.14 -2.24
C LYS A 421 0.48 2.77 -1.13
N GLU A 422 1.11 3.56 -0.27
CA GLU A 422 0.43 4.30 0.81
C GLU A 422 -0.63 5.26 0.27
N PHE A 423 -0.29 6.03 -0.77
CA PHE A 423 -1.22 6.96 -1.40
C PHE A 423 -2.37 6.24 -2.12
N ALA A 424 -2.09 5.15 -2.84
CA ALA A 424 -3.11 4.32 -3.47
C ALA A 424 -4.09 3.74 -2.43
N GLN A 425 -3.55 3.24 -1.31
CA GLN A 425 -4.33 2.66 -0.24
C GLN A 425 -5.25 3.70 0.42
N PHE A 426 -4.76 4.94 0.59
CA PHE A 426 -5.58 6.06 1.01
C PHE A 426 -6.75 6.31 0.05
N LEU A 427 -6.49 6.39 -1.26
CA LEU A 427 -7.53 6.63 -2.27
C LEU A 427 -8.56 5.50 -2.31
N ALA A 428 -8.12 4.24 -2.17
CA ALA A 428 -9.00 3.08 -2.13
C ALA A 428 -9.99 3.13 -0.96
N LEU A 429 -9.52 3.56 0.21
CA LEU A 429 -10.36 3.71 1.41
C LEU A 429 -11.24 4.96 1.37
N ALA A 430 -10.73 6.04 0.79
CA ALA A 430 -11.44 7.30 0.65
C ALA A 430 -12.64 7.22 -0.32
N LYS A 431 -12.62 6.29 -1.28
CA LYS A 431 -13.69 6.09 -2.28
C LYS A 431 -14.06 7.39 -3.00
N PHE A 432 -13.05 8.09 -3.51
CA PHE A 432 -13.26 9.32 -4.28
C PHE A 432 -14.13 9.07 -5.53
N PRO A 433 -14.95 10.06 -5.94
CA PRO A 433 -15.70 9.98 -7.19
C PRO A 433 -14.74 9.98 -8.39
N GLU A 434 -15.24 9.53 -9.54
CA GLU A 434 -14.41 9.38 -10.75
C GLU A 434 -13.91 10.70 -11.33
N THR A 435 -14.50 11.82 -10.91
CA THR A 435 -14.10 13.19 -11.25
C THR A 435 -12.81 13.64 -10.58
N VAL A 436 -12.26 12.83 -9.67
CA VAL A 436 -11.00 13.08 -8.97
C VAL A 436 -9.81 12.43 -9.69
N PHE A 437 -8.78 13.23 -9.98
CA PHE A 437 -7.54 12.82 -10.61
C PHE A 437 -6.41 12.74 -9.58
N PRO A 438 -6.02 11.53 -9.13
CA PRO A 438 -4.94 11.38 -8.20
C PRO A 438 -3.58 11.35 -8.92
N ILE A 439 -2.72 12.28 -8.53
CA ILE A 439 -1.39 12.48 -9.11
C ILE A 439 -0.36 12.38 -7.98
N ILE A 440 0.65 11.53 -8.14
CA ILE A 440 1.80 11.44 -7.23
C ILE A 440 3.05 11.97 -7.93
N CYS A 441 3.75 12.91 -7.30
CA CYS A 441 4.98 13.50 -7.80
C CYS A 441 6.14 13.14 -6.86
N HIS A 442 7.06 12.33 -7.38
CA HIS A 442 8.30 11.97 -6.71
C HIS A 442 9.39 12.96 -7.11
N LEU A 443 9.81 13.75 -6.13
CA LEU A 443 10.86 14.75 -6.29
C LEU A 443 12.26 14.13 -6.18
N SER A 444 12.39 12.99 -5.50
CA SER A 444 13.67 12.28 -5.29
C SER A 444 14.30 11.76 -6.59
N GLN A 445 15.57 12.10 -6.78
CA GLN A 445 16.32 11.79 -8.00
C GLN A 445 17.19 10.55 -7.74
N ASN A 446 17.14 9.52 -8.59
CA ASN A 446 18.02 8.34 -8.48
C ASN A 446 18.12 7.68 -7.08
N ASN A 447 17.05 7.74 -6.27
CA ASN A 447 17.00 7.28 -4.88
C ASN A 447 17.85 8.12 -3.90
N GLU A 448 18.12 9.36 -4.24
CA GLU A 448 18.76 10.36 -3.40
C GLU A 448 17.73 11.41 -2.95
N THR A 449 18.07 12.12 -1.87
CA THR A 449 17.28 13.25 -1.40
C THR A 449 17.19 14.31 -2.49
N PRO A 450 16.00 14.88 -2.75
CA PRO A 450 15.83 15.90 -3.78
C PRO A 450 16.64 17.17 -3.47
N ASP A 451 17.32 17.70 -4.48
CA ASP A 451 17.80 19.08 -4.44
C ASP A 451 16.64 20.03 -4.77
N TYR A 452 16.14 20.73 -3.74
CA TYR A 452 15.04 21.67 -3.90
C TYR A 452 15.47 23.04 -4.44
N ASP A 453 16.76 23.33 -4.55
CA ASP A 453 17.25 24.55 -5.22
C ASP A 453 17.40 24.38 -6.74
N ASP A 454 17.20 23.17 -7.26
CA ASP A 454 17.38 22.89 -8.68
C ASP A 454 16.27 23.55 -9.55
N PRO A 455 16.62 24.50 -10.44
CA PRO A 455 15.65 25.19 -11.28
C PRO A 455 14.97 24.27 -12.30
N TYR A 456 15.62 23.20 -12.74
CA TYR A 456 15.02 22.24 -13.67
C TYR A 456 13.89 21.44 -13.01
N LEU A 457 14.04 21.13 -11.72
CA LEU A 457 12.96 20.51 -10.95
C LEU A 457 11.75 21.44 -10.83
N HIS A 458 11.98 22.75 -10.65
CA HIS A 458 10.90 23.74 -10.58
C HIS A 458 10.19 23.91 -11.93
N ILE A 459 10.94 23.98 -13.02
CA ILE A 459 10.39 24.04 -14.39
C ILE A 459 9.58 22.78 -14.70
N ALA A 460 10.10 21.61 -14.35
CA ALA A 460 9.39 20.35 -14.55
C ALA A 460 8.04 20.33 -13.81
N PHE A 461 7.97 20.90 -12.60
CA PHE A 461 6.72 21.01 -11.84
C PHE A 461 5.77 22.04 -12.41
N SER A 462 6.27 23.17 -12.91
CA SER A 462 5.47 24.15 -13.64
C SER A 462 4.83 23.53 -14.90
N ASN A 463 5.60 22.76 -15.68
CA ASN A 463 5.10 22.03 -16.84
C ASN A 463 4.06 20.96 -16.48
N LEU A 464 4.21 20.30 -15.33
CA LEU A 464 3.22 19.37 -14.80
C LEU A 464 1.90 20.09 -14.52
N LEU A 465 1.96 21.22 -13.80
CA LEU A 465 0.77 22.00 -13.47
C LEU A 465 0.08 22.49 -14.75
N GLN A 466 0.82 23.07 -15.70
CA GLN A 466 0.28 23.49 -16.99
C GLN A 466 -0.46 22.34 -17.71
N SER A 467 0.12 21.15 -17.67
CA SER A 467 -0.48 19.96 -18.29
C SER A 467 -1.75 19.49 -17.58
N ILE A 468 -1.85 19.65 -16.26
CA ILE A 468 -3.10 19.42 -15.50
C ILE A 468 -4.15 20.47 -15.87
N LEU A 469 -3.75 21.73 -16.02
CA LEU A 469 -4.68 22.80 -16.41
C LEU A 469 -5.26 22.59 -17.81
N SER A 470 -4.48 21.99 -18.71
CA SER A 470 -4.94 21.64 -20.07
C SER A 470 -6.10 20.63 -20.11
N THR A 471 -6.38 19.92 -19.00
CA THR A 471 -7.47 18.93 -18.92
C THR A 471 -8.81 19.49 -18.46
N GLN A 472 -8.91 20.83 -18.41
CA GLN A 472 -10.06 21.58 -17.88
C GLN A 472 -10.29 21.33 -16.38
N THR A 473 -9.23 20.98 -15.65
CA THR A 473 -9.28 20.87 -14.18
C THR A 473 -9.37 22.27 -13.57
N GLN A 474 -10.46 22.55 -12.86
CA GLN A 474 -10.68 23.86 -12.22
C GLN A 474 -10.18 23.88 -10.76
N HIS A 475 -10.23 22.72 -10.10
CA HIS A 475 -9.92 22.60 -8.67
C HIS A 475 -8.66 21.76 -8.46
N ILE A 476 -7.70 22.31 -7.71
CA ILE A 476 -6.45 21.63 -7.38
C ILE A 476 -6.30 21.57 -5.85
N SER A 477 -6.02 20.38 -5.33
CA SER A 477 -5.63 20.17 -3.94
C SER A 477 -4.23 19.59 -3.89
N ILE A 478 -3.34 20.21 -3.10
CA ILE A 478 -1.94 19.81 -2.98
C ILE A 478 -1.70 19.21 -1.61
N ILE A 479 -1.17 17.99 -1.58
CA ILE A 479 -0.73 17.30 -0.36
C ILE A 479 0.80 17.31 -0.35
N ALA A 480 1.39 18.04 0.59
CA ALA A 480 2.83 18.11 0.82
C ALA A 480 3.20 17.32 2.09
N THR A 481 4.25 16.51 2.01
CA THR A 481 4.76 15.76 3.17
C THR A 481 6.15 16.25 3.53
N SER A 482 6.43 16.37 4.84
CA SER A 482 7.81 16.54 5.31
C SER A 482 8.47 17.81 4.75
N ASP A 483 9.50 17.64 3.95
CA ASP A 483 10.36 18.63 3.33
C ASP A 483 9.85 19.10 1.96
N THR A 484 8.84 18.45 1.36
CA THR A 484 8.30 18.89 0.06
C THR A 484 7.57 20.22 0.14
N LEU A 485 7.21 20.66 1.34
CA LEU A 485 6.69 22.00 1.55
C LEU A 485 7.76 23.06 1.16
N LEU A 486 9.04 22.79 1.43
CA LEU A 486 10.15 23.67 1.02
C LEU A 486 10.23 23.81 -0.50
N PHE A 487 10.06 22.70 -1.21
CA PHE A 487 10.02 22.69 -2.67
C PHE A 487 8.92 23.60 -3.24
N LEU A 488 7.71 23.51 -2.70
CA LEU A 488 6.59 24.34 -3.14
C LEU A 488 6.90 25.83 -3.01
N PHE A 489 7.59 26.24 -1.94
CA PHE A 489 7.98 27.63 -1.75
C PHE A 489 9.06 28.08 -2.72
N LYS A 490 10.13 27.28 -2.89
CA LYS A 490 11.23 27.63 -3.79
C LYS A 490 10.76 27.72 -5.25
N SER A 491 9.80 26.89 -5.65
CA SER A 491 9.23 26.86 -7.00
C SER A 491 8.08 27.85 -7.22
N TYR A 492 7.55 28.49 -6.17
CA TYR A 492 6.31 29.29 -6.23
C TYR A 492 6.31 30.37 -7.33
N SER A 493 7.42 31.09 -7.49
CA SER A 493 7.53 32.17 -8.48
C SER A 493 7.35 31.69 -9.93
N LEU A 494 7.64 30.42 -10.21
CA LEU A 494 7.58 29.85 -11.55
C LEU A 494 6.20 29.33 -11.95
N TRP A 495 5.40 28.85 -11.00
CA TRP A 495 4.09 28.27 -11.29
C TRP A 495 2.91 29.12 -10.82
N SER A 496 3.12 30.09 -9.92
CA SER A 496 2.04 31.00 -9.48
C SER A 496 1.45 31.81 -10.63
N THR A 497 2.24 32.12 -11.66
CA THR A 497 1.79 32.81 -12.88
C THR A 497 0.82 31.97 -13.74
N LEU A 498 0.77 30.65 -13.53
CA LEU A 498 -0.16 29.77 -14.25
C LEU A 498 -1.56 29.77 -13.63
N ILE A 499 -1.72 30.30 -12.42
CA ILE A 499 -2.97 30.26 -11.68
C ILE A 499 -3.71 31.58 -11.91
N ASN A 500 -4.73 31.50 -12.75
CA ASN A 500 -5.63 32.61 -13.06
C ASN A 500 -6.92 32.50 -12.23
N ASP A 501 -7.79 33.51 -12.30
CA ASP A 501 -9.07 33.55 -11.58
C ASP A 501 -10.00 32.36 -11.85
N SER A 502 -9.79 31.62 -12.94
CA SER A 502 -10.56 30.42 -13.31
C SER A 502 -10.05 29.12 -12.66
N ILE A 503 -8.91 29.15 -11.99
CA ILE A 503 -8.24 27.98 -11.41
C ILE A 503 -8.06 28.22 -9.93
N HIS A 504 -8.54 27.29 -9.10
CA HIS A 504 -8.51 27.44 -7.66
C HIS A 504 -7.66 26.35 -7.01
N ILE A 505 -6.66 26.77 -6.23
CA ILE A 505 -6.06 25.88 -5.23
C ILE A 505 -6.99 25.86 -4.03
N ASP A 506 -7.80 24.80 -3.93
CA ASP A 506 -8.77 24.67 -2.86
C ASP A 506 -8.09 24.39 -1.52
N ASN A 507 -7.17 23.42 -1.52
CA ASN A 507 -6.57 22.91 -0.29
C ASN A 507 -5.05 22.76 -0.44
N LEU A 508 -4.32 23.31 0.52
CA LEU A 508 -2.93 22.94 0.81
C LEU A 508 -2.91 22.11 2.09
N ILE A 509 -2.65 20.82 1.96
CA ILE A 509 -2.55 19.87 3.06
C ILE A 509 -1.08 19.61 3.33
N VAL A 510 -0.62 19.95 4.54
CA VAL A 510 0.76 19.73 4.98
C VAL A 510 0.75 18.62 6.01
N ILE A 511 1.50 17.55 5.77
CA ILE A 511 1.60 16.40 6.69
C ILE A 511 3.02 16.32 7.23
N ASN A 512 3.13 16.39 8.55
CA ASN A 512 4.37 16.34 9.32
C ASN A 512 5.49 17.20 8.71
N PRO A 513 5.35 18.53 8.72
CA PRO A 513 6.39 19.40 8.19
C PRO A 513 7.73 19.09 8.87
N ILE A 514 8.82 19.01 8.10
CA ILE A 514 10.17 18.94 8.66
C ILE A 514 10.51 20.31 9.25
N ASP A 515 11.38 20.29 10.26
CA ASP A 515 11.83 21.51 10.89
C ASP A 515 12.45 22.41 9.83
N ILE A 516 12.04 23.67 9.84
CA ILE A 516 12.53 24.71 8.92
C ILE A 516 13.56 25.59 9.65
N PRO A 517 14.51 25.08 10.47
CA PRO A 517 15.52 25.95 11.04
C PRO A 517 16.53 26.14 9.91
N THR A 518 16.71 27.39 9.43
CA THR A 518 17.77 27.89 8.51
C THR A 518 17.35 28.34 7.11
N ILE A 519 16.08 28.29 6.71
CA ILE A 519 15.71 29.07 5.52
C ILE A 519 15.89 30.54 5.87
N ASN A 520 16.66 31.26 5.06
CA ASN A 520 16.76 32.72 5.07
C ASN A 520 15.33 33.29 4.95
N TYR A 521 14.66 33.45 6.08
CA TYR A 521 13.26 33.88 6.21
C TYR A 521 13.02 35.17 5.42
N SER A 522 13.99 36.08 5.48
CA SER A 522 13.99 37.33 4.72
C SER A 522 13.86 37.12 3.21
N ARG A 523 14.44 36.05 2.66
CA ARG A 523 14.53 35.82 1.22
C ARG A 523 13.19 35.39 0.61
N TYR A 524 12.41 34.57 1.29
CA TYR A 524 11.18 33.97 0.74
C TYR A 524 9.89 34.40 1.43
N LYS A 525 9.94 35.31 2.43
CA LYS A 525 8.76 35.75 3.21
C LYS A 525 7.55 36.09 2.34
N LYS A 526 7.76 36.83 1.25
CA LYS A 526 6.70 37.29 0.34
C LYS A 526 6.02 36.14 -0.40
N ASP A 527 6.81 35.17 -0.87
CA ASP A 527 6.31 34.02 -1.62
C ASP A 527 5.50 33.09 -0.70
N TRP A 528 5.93 32.93 0.55
CA TRP A 528 5.19 32.18 1.57
C TRP A 528 3.81 32.78 1.85
N ILE A 529 3.74 34.10 2.06
CA ILE A 529 2.47 34.81 2.26
C ILE A 529 1.56 34.59 1.06
N SER A 530 2.12 34.76 -0.14
CA SER A 530 1.38 34.68 -1.40
C SER A 530 0.79 33.27 -1.60
N LEU A 531 1.56 32.21 -1.34
CA LEU A 531 1.08 30.83 -1.42
C LEU A 531 -0.10 30.57 -0.48
N PHE A 532 0.01 30.97 0.79
CA PHE A 532 -1.08 30.74 1.76
C PHE A 532 -2.32 31.58 1.44
N THR A 533 -2.16 32.77 0.84
CA THR A 533 -3.30 33.57 0.40
C THR A 533 -3.97 33.03 -0.86
N LEU A 534 -3.18 32.36 -1.73
CA LEU A 534 -3.66 31.73 -2.95
C LEU A 534 -4.55 30.52 -2.66
N CYS A 535 -4.26 29.80 -1.58
CA CYS A 535 -5.03 28.63 -1.17
C CYS A 535 -6.35 29.06 -0.50
N LYS A 536 -7.47 28.42 -0.89
CA LYS A 536 -8.76 28.65 -0.20
C LYS A 536 -8.72 28.13 1.24
N ARG A 537 -8.01 27.03 1.49
CA ARG A 537 -7.74 26.49 2.83
C ARG A 537 -6.35 25.88 2.93
N THR A 538 -5.74 25.99 4.11
CA THR A 538 -4.51 25.30 4.48
C THR A 538 -4.76 24.47 5.72
N THR A 539 -4.43 23.18 5.68
CA THR A 539 -4.55 22.29 6.84
C THR A 539 -3.20 21.65 7.13
N ILE A 540 -2.73 21.75 8.37
CA ILE A 540 -1.45 21.20 8.81
C ILE A 540 -1.74 20.06 9.78
N TYR A 541 -1.39 18.83 9.39
CA TYR A 541 -1.38 17.66 10.26
C TYR A 541 0.02 17.50 10.83
N SER A 542 0.17 17.60 12.14
CA SER A 542 1.48 17.42 12.78
C SER A 542 1.37 16.93 14.21
N LEU A 543 2.45 16.33 14.69
CA LEU A 543 2.61 15.96 16.09
C LEU A 543 2.78 17.26 16.89
N THR A 544 1.99 17.49 17.94
CA THR A 544 2.14 18.74 18.73
C THR A 544 3.50 18.84 19.42
N SER A 545 4.13 17.70 19.65
CA SER A 545 5.52 17.58 20.11
C SER A 545 6.58 17.93 19.05
N SER A 546 6.22 18.04 17.77
CA SER A 546 7.16 18.34 16.69
C SER A 546 7.59 19.81 16.72
N LEU A 547 8.88 20.02 16.96
CA LEU A 547 9.52 21.34 16.95
C LEU A 547 9.26 22.09 15.62
N ALA A 548 9.21 21.34 14.53
CA ALA A 548 8.91 21.83 13.19
C ALA A 548 7.52 22.46 13.05
N ALA A 549 6.52 21.81 13.65
CA ALA A 549 5.14 22.29 13.65
C ALA A 549 5.02 23.60 14.42
N ILE A 550 5.71 23.66 15.57
CA ILE A 550 5.76 24.84 16.43
C ILE A 550 6.44 25.99 15.68
N HIS A 551 7.58 25.75 15.03
CA HIS A 551 8.28 26.76 14.23
C HIS A 551 7.46 27.24 13.02
N LEU A 552 6.79 26.33 12.30
CA LEU A 552 5.91 26.68 11.19
C LEU A 552 4.72 27.52 11.68
N LEU A 553 4.11 27.14 12.80
CA LEU A 553 3.04 27.90 13.43
C LEU A 553 3.53 29.29 13.84
N GLU A 554 4.65 29.39 14.53
CA GLU A 554 5.24 30.67 14.92
C GLU A 554 5.47 31.57 13.71
N PHE A 555 5.97 30.98 12.62
CA PHE A 555 6.15 31.67 11.35
C PHE A 555 4.82 32.21 10.84
N ILE A 556 3.79 31.36 10.75
CA ILE A 556 2.46 31.75 10.26
C ILE A 556 1.87 32.85 11.16
N LEU A 557 2.02 32.76 12.49
CA LEU A 557 1.57 33.80 13.43
C LEU A 557 2.38 35.10 13.33
N LYS A 558 3.70 35.05 13.12
CA LYS A 558 4.54 36.25 12.89
C LYS A 558 4.13 36.95 11.60
N VAL A 559 3.85 36.20 10.55
CA VAL A 559 3.31 36.71 9.28
C VAL A 559 1.97 37.42 9.51
N LYS A 560 1.05 36.82 10.28
CA LYS A 560 -0.25 37.42 10.67
C LYS A 560 -0.09 38.83 11.23
N ARG A 561 0.77 38.95 12.24
CA ARG A 561 1.00 40.19 12.98
C ARG A 561 1.55 41.29 12.06
N SER A 562 2.34 40.92 11.06
CA SER A 562 2.98 41.87 10.15
C SER A 562 2.07 42.44 9.06
N LEU A 563 0.90 41.85 8.78
CA LEU A 563 0.07 42.21 7.64
C LEU A 563 -1.34 42.73 7.98
N HIS A 564 -1.74 42.76 9.26
CA HIS A 564 -3.12 43.08 9.66
C HIS A 564 -4.23 42.30 8.89
N LEU A 565 -3.88 41.14 8.32
CA LEU A 565 -4.80 40.26 7.61
C LEU A 565 -5.58 39.42 8.63
N ASN A 566 -6.65 39.97 9.17
CA ASN A 566 -7.51 39.24 10.12
C ASN A 566 -8.32 38.13 9.44
N SER A 567 -8.65 38.24 8.15
CA SER A 567 -9.52 37.30 7.43
C SER A 567 -8.82 36.05 6.86
N SER A 568 -7.51 36.09 6.59
CA SER A 568 -6.81 34.95 5.97
C SER A 568 -6.58 33.77 6.91
N PHE A 569 -6.66 33.97 8.22
CA PHE A 569 -6.37 32.94 9.22
C PHE A 569 -7.58 32.08 9.60
N GLU A 570 -8.81 32.44 9.21
CA GLU A 570 -9.95 31.50 9.28
C GLU A 570 -9.79 30.33 8.29
N LYS A 571 -8.83 30.44 7.37
CA LYS A 571 -8.51 29.43 6.37
C LYS A 571 -7.41 28.47 6.82
N LEU A 572 -6.86 28.61 8.03
CA LEU A 572 -5.79 27.76 8.55
C LEU A 572 -6.30 26.85 9.66
N ASP A 573 -6.20 25.55 9.44
CA ASP A 573 -6.49 24.52 10.43
C ASP A 573 -5.20 23.77 10.82
N ILE A 574 -4.97 23.57 12.12
CA ILE A 574 -3.84 22.78 12.64
C ILE A 574 -4.41 21.60 13.41
N ILE A 575 -4.03 20.41 13.00
CA ILE A 575 -4.56 19.15 13.52
C ILE A 575 -3.41 18.37 14.15
N ASP A 576 -3.56 18.15 15.44
CA ASP A 576 -2.72 17.26 16.22
C ASP A 576 -3.03 15.80 15.88
N VAL A 577 -1.99 15.08 15.47
CA VAL A 577 -2.03 13.65 15.13
C VAL A 577 -1.29 12.77 16.13
N ASP A 578 -0.92 13.28 17.31
CA ASP A 578 -0.21 12.51 18.35
C ASP A 578 -0.94 11.23 18.78
N ASP A 579 -2.28 11.26 18.77
CA ASP A 579 -3.14 10.12 19.14
C ASP A 579 -3.39 9.14 17.97
N LEU A 580 -2.84 9.40 16.77
CA LEU A 580 -2.88 8.47 15.64
C LEU A 580 -1.61 7.62 15.61
N ASP A 581 -1.76 6.31 15.36
CA ASP A 581 -0.62 5.37 15.30
C ASP A 581 0.48 5.86 14.33
N GLN A 582 1.66 6.11 14.90
CA GLN A 582 2.70 7.01 14.36
C GLN A 582 3.51 6.44 13.18
N THR A 583 3.28 5.20 12.77
CA THR A 583 4.22 4.50 11.89
C THR A 583 3.99 4.70 10.39
N ASN A 584 2.80 5.19 9.97
CA ASN A 584 2.49 5.54 8.57
C ASN A 584 1.42 6.65 8.55
N TYR A 585 1.62 7.76 7.85
CA TYR A 585 0.61 8.85 7.80
C TYR A 585 -0.62 8.50 6.96
N PHE A 586 -0.45 7.66 5.93
CA PHE A 586 -1.55 6.95 5.30
C PHE A 586 -1.78 5.58 5.95
N SER A 587 -1.46 5.46 7.25
CA SER A 587 -1.97 4.35 8.05
C SER A 587 -3.47 4.28 7.85
N LEU A 588 -3.98 3.07 7.89
CA LEU A 588 -5.36 2.69 7.60
C LEU A 588 -6.34 3.19 8.70
N ASN A 589 -6.05 4.36 9.27
CA ASN A 589 -6.87 5.01 10.26
C ASN A 589 -8.05 5.69 9.54
N GLU A 590 -9.19 5.01 9.56
CA GLU A 590 -10.44 5.44 8.93
C GLU A 590 -10.84 6.87 9.33
N VAL A 591 -10.55 7.29 10.57
CA VAL A 591 -10.86 8.63 11.08
C VAL A 591 -10.05 9.70 10.36
N PHE A 592 -8.76 9.46 10.16
CA PHE A 592 -7.89 10.39 9.44
C PHE A 592 -8.27 10.49 7.96
N ILE A 593 -8.59 9.35 7.34
CA ILE A 593 -8.98 9.29 5.92
C ILE A 593 -10.29 10.05 5.71
N GLN A 594 -11.29 9.81 6.55
CA GLN A 594 -12.57 10.48 6.45
C GLN A 594 -12.45 12.00 6.68
N ASP A 595 -11.57 12.45 7.58
CA ASP A 595 -11.29 13.87 7.80
C ASP A 595 -10.67 14.53 6.54
N ILE A 596 -9.72 13.85 5.89
CA ILE A 596 -9.15 14.33 4.62
C ILE A 596 -10.20 14.33 3.50
N VAL A 597 -11.06 13.31 3.41
CA VAL A 597 -12.14 13.27 2.42
C VAL A 597 -13.09 14.46 2.60
N GLU A 598 -13.47 14.79 3.84
CA GLU A 598 -14.33 15.94 4.10
C GLU A 598 -13.68 17.28 3.74
N LEU A 599 -12.36 17.37 3.88
CA LEU A 599 -11.59 18.54 3.45
C LEU A 599 -11.48 18.62 1.92
N LEU A 600 -11.17 17.52 1.25
CA LEU A 600 -10.93 17.50 -0.21
C LEU A 600 -12.22 17.62 -1.02
N LEU A 601 -13.29 16.92 -0.65
CA LEU A 601 -14.53 16.90 -1.42
C LEU A 601 -15.48 18.05 -1.06
N PHE A 602 -15.57 18.40 0.22
CA PHE A 602 -16.55 19.38 0.69
C PHE A 602 -15.93 20.72 1.09
N ASN A 603 -14.60 20.83 1.08
CA ASN A 603 -13.87 22.01 1.54
C ASN A 603 -14.42 22.52 2.88
N LYS A 604 -14.66 21.58 3.83
CA LYS A 604 -15.18 21.89 5.17
C LYS A 604 -14.03 22.34 6.08
N PRO A 605 -14.20 23.44 6.85
CA PRO A 605 -13.21 23.81 7.87
C PRO A 605 -13.22 22.78 8.99
N ALA A 606 -12.08 22.56 9.66
CA ALA A 606 -11.93 21.61 10.77
C ALA A 606 -13.07 21.67 11.80
N ARG A 607 -13.52 22.88 12.17
CA ARG A 607 -14.66 23.05 13.10
C ARG A 607 -15.96 22.36 12.64
N LEU A 608 -16.20 22.31 11.33
CA LEU A 608 -17.39 21.71 10.71
C LEU A 608 -17.14 20.28 10.19
N ARG A 609 -15.91 19.76 10.31
CA ARG A 609 -15.57 18.38 9.97
C ARG A 609 -15.98 17.41 11.07
N MET A 610 -15.77 16.12 10.83
CA MET A 610 -16.05 14.96 11.69
C MET A 610 -16.17 15.22 13.20
N THR A 611 -17.04 14.45 13.84
CA THR A 611 -17.28 14.51 15.30
C THR A 611 -16.10 14.08 16.15
N SER A 612 -15.10 13.39 15.61
CA SER A 612 -13.88 13.01 16.34
C SER A 612 -12.87 14.15 16.46
N LEU A 613 -12.98 15.20 15.64
CA LEU A 613 -11.99 16.28 15.56
C LEU A 613 -12.32 17.40 16.58
N GLN A 614 -11.81 17.33 17.79
CA GLN A 614 -12.13 18.30 18.85
C GLN A 614 -11.28 19.56 18.77
N GLN A 615 -11.91 20.73 18.88
CA GLN A 615 -11.23 22.01 18.94
C GLN A 615 -10.77 22.27 20.38
N TYR A 616 -9.47 22.51 20.58
CA TYR A 616 -8.94 22.90 21.90
C TYR A 616 -8.52 24.38 21.95
N SER A 617 -8.18 24.98 20.81
CA SER A 617 -7.98 26.43 20.69
C SER A 617 -8.35 26.91 19.28
N SER A 618 -8.37 28.22 19.02
CA SER A 618 -9.08 28.82 17.87
C SER A 618 -8.90 28.06 16.54
N ASN A 619 -7.66 27.75 16.15
CA ASN A 619 -7.36 27.04 14.90
C ASN A 619 -6.71 25.68 15.14
N PHE A 620 -6.77 25.18 16.38
CA PHE A 620 -6.12 23.94 16.73
C PHE A 620 -7.11 22.88 17.16
N PHE A 621 -6.88 21.71 16.60
CA PHE A 621 -7.76 20.57 16.69
C PHE A 621 -6.96 19.34 17.03
N LYS A 622 -7.60 18.37 17.69
CA LYS A 622 -6.99 17.09 18.03
C LYS A 622 -7.99 15.98 17.72
N PHE A 623 -7.49 14.83 17.25
CA PHE A 623 -8.30 13.63 17.16
C PHE A 623 -8.62 13.11 18.55
N SER A 624 -9.91 12.93 18.83
CA SER A 624 -10.40 12.32 20.06
C SER A 624 -11.17 11.05 19.74
N LEU A 625 -10.94 10.02 20.55
CA LEU A 625 -11.75 8.80 20.55
C LEU A 625 -13.19 9.07 20.99
N VAL A 626 -13.42 10.19 21.69
CA VAL A 626 -14.72 10.58 22.23
C VAL A 626 -15.39 11.61 21.29
N PRO A 627 -16.63 11.37 20.81
CA PRO A 627 -17.32 12.29 19.92
C PRO A 627 -17.53 13.69 20.53
N LYS A 628 -17.53 14.74 19.69
CA LYS A 628 -17.75 16.17 20.03
C LYS A 628 -18.92 16.43 20.97
N PHE A 629 -19.96 15.61 20.96
CA PHE A 629 -21.16 15.78 21.78
C PHE A 629 -21.02 15.25 23.21
N VAL A 630 -19.99 14.45 23.51
CA VAL A 630 -19.74 13.92 24.85
C VAL A 630 -18.77 14.86 25.56
N ARG A 631 -19.30 15.70 26.45
CA ARG A 631 -18.49 16.44 27.42
C ARG A 631 -18.18 15.49 28.58
N MET A 632 -16.90 15.17 28.80
CA MET A 632 -16.51 14.59 30.09
C MET A 632 -16.68 15.68 31.14
N VAL A 633 -17.62 15.46 32.06
CA VAL A 633 -17.89 16.30 33.23
C VAL A 633 -16.86 16.02 34.30
#